data_AF-A0A817ZD18-F1
#
_entry.id   AF-A0A817ZD18-F1
#
_cell.length_a   1.000
_cell.length_b   1.000
_cell.length_c   1.000
_cell.angle_alpha   90.00
_cell.angle_beta   90.00
_cell.angle_gamma   90.00
#
_symmetry.space_group_name_H-M   'P 1'
#
loop_
_entity.id
_entity.type
_entity.pdbx_description
1 polymer ?
#
loop_
_entity_poly.entity_id
_entity_poly.type
_entity_poly.pdbx_seq_one_letter_code
_entity_poly.pdbx_strand_id
1 'polypeptide(L)'
;MSLMKHLIYFLFLHLVIASPQINLYLTDRINENTNDIAQQHDCLYFDLSEDQSSHEIIPYCISESTSKWPIVTASFHALFTFAELSRRNITSEQLHKWSATIDISEHYQIYLDQLSIGSVQSEMGKEIFYNCTSLAFGPQCQYQLELYNSDLTLNEFIRSHYRQYGNVPEPLTCYTHLQCNRGSIPICLDWSEICDGKVDCTDGVDEKDCWPLI
;
A
#
# COMPACT_ATOMS: atom_id res chain seq x y z
N MET A 1 -42.68 8.56 28.93
CA MET A 1 -42.40 9.35 27.70
C MET A 1 -40.91 9.70 27.49
N SER A 2 -40.00 9.24 28.36
CA SER A 2 -38.54 9.44 28.19
C SER A 2 -37.85 8.24 27.52
N LEU A 3 -38.30 7.01 27.83
CA LEU A 3 -37.73 5.77 27.28
C LEU A 3 -37.81 5.66 25.74
N MET A 4 -38.91 6.13 25.14
CA MET A 4 -39.11 6.09 23.69
C MET A 4 -38.15 7.01 22.93
N LYS A 5 -37.72 8.13 23.54
CA LYS A 5 -36.74 9.04 22.93
C LYS A 5 -35.33 8.45 22.89
N HIS A 6 -34.99 7.62 23.88
CA HIS A 6 -33.68 6.95 23.95
C HIS A 6 -33.60 5.79 22.95
N LEU A 7 -34.70 5.07 22.74
CA LEU A 7 -34.83 4.05 21.68
C LEU A 7 -34.64 4.64 20.27
N ILE A 8 -35.14 5.85 20.02
CA ILE A 8 -34.91 6.56 18.74
C ILE A 8 -33.45 6.97 18.58
N TYR A 9 -32.79 7.39 19.67
CA TYR A 9 -31.36 7.74 19.63
C TYR A 9 -30.47 6.54 19.30
N PHE A 10 -30.83 5.33 19.77
CA PHE A 10 -30.16 4.09 19.41
C PHE A 10 -30.41 3.66 17.95
N LEU A 11 -31.57 4.01 17.37
CA LEU A 11 -31.87 3.79 15.94
C LEU A 11 -31.05 4.71 15.00
N PHE A 12 -30.52 5.83 15.52
CA PHE A 12 -29.64 6.76 14.81
C PHE A 12 -28.15 6.55 15.08
N LEU A 13 -27.76 5.53 15.86
CA LEU A 13 -26.40 4.99 15.73
C LEU A 13 -26.34 4.37 14.33
N HIS A 14 -25.89 5.17 13.36
CA HIS A 14 -25.46 4.66 12.07
C HIS A 14 -24.51 3.51 12.38
N LEU A 15 -24.93 2.28 12.05
CA LEU A 15 -24.02 1.17 11.85
C LEU A 15 -22.99 1.68 10.84
N VAL A 16 -21.86 2.16 11.33
CA VAL A 16 -20.70 2.40 10.51
C VAL A 16 -20.26 1.00 10.10
N ILE A 17 -20.79 0.55 8.98
CA ILE A 17 -20.27 -0.63 8.29
C ILE A 17 -18.89 -0.18 7.82
N ALA A 18 -17.90 -0.32 8.68
CA ALA A 18 -16.51 -0.18 8.33
C ALA A 18 -16.16 -1.42 7.51
N SER A 19 -16.26 -1.30 6.19
CA SER A 19 -15.66 -2.29 5.31
C SER A 19 -14.14 -2.21 5.46
N PRO A 20 -13.42 -3.34 5.59
CA PRO A 20 -11.97 -3.31 5.54
C PRO A 20 -11.54 -2.69 4.19
N GLN A 21 -10.90 -1.53 4.24
CA GLN A 21 -10.35 -0.89 3.05
C GLN A 21 -8.89 -1.30 2.92
N ILE A 22 -8.52 -1.76 1.73
CA ILE A 22 -7.15 -2.14 1.39
C ILE A 22 -6.64 -1.02 0.49
N ASN A 23 -5.67 -0.28 1.00
CA ASN A 23 -5.09 0.84 0.29
C ASN A 23 -3.72 0.42 -0.23
N LEU A 24 -3.55 0.55 -1.53
CA LEU A 24 -2.25 0.44 -2.19
C LEU A 24 -1.71 1.84 -2.44
N TYR A 25 -0.39 1.96 -2.31
CA TYR A 25 0.38 3.15 -2.62
C TYR A 25 1.46 2.78 -3.64
N LEU A 26 1.95 3.79 -4.37
CA LEU A 26 3.02 3.62 -5.36
C LEU A 26 2.64 2.57 -6.42
N THR A 27 1.44 2.72 -6.98
CA THR A 27 0.89 1.87 -8.04
C THR A 27 1.25 2.35 -9.45
N ASP A 28 1.92 3.50 -9.55
CA ASP A 28 2.42 4.03 -10.81
C ASP A 28 3.51 3.14 -11.40
N ARG A 29 3.29 2.68 -12.64
CA ARG A 29 4.25 1.86 -13.37
C ARG A 29 5.22 2.75 -14.15
N ILE A 30 6.47 2.80 -13.72
CA ILE A 30 7.54 3.44 -14.48
C ILE A 30 7.88 2.53 -15.68
N ASN A 31 7.98 3.12 -16.87
CA ASN A 31 8.23 2.38 -18.11
C ASN A 31 9.54 1.57 -18.05
N GLU A 32 9.48 0.32 -18.51
CA GLU A 32 10.58 -0.68 -18.60
C GLU A 32 11.81 -0.24 -19.42
N ASN A 33 11.86 1.01 -19.89
CA ASN A 33 12.97 1.56 -20.69
C ASN A 33 14.12 2.14 -19.85
N THR A 34 14.02 2.11 -18.53
CA THR A 34 15.15 2.40 -17.65
C THR A 34 15.75 1.06 -17.22
N ASN A 35 17.06 0.88 -17.44
CA ASN A 35 17.81 -0.32 -17.01
C ASN A 35 17.90 -0.45 -15.47
N ASP A 36 17.00 0.19 -14.73
CA ASP A 36 16.96 0.18 -13.28
C ASP A 36 16.06 -0.96 -12.80
N ILE A 37 16.73 -1.94 -12.19
CA ILE A 37 16.36 -2.66 -10.97
C ILE A 37 14.86 -2.68 -10.67
N ALA A 38 14.29 -3.89 -10.65
CA ALA A 38 12.98 -4.26 -10.07
C ALA A 38 12.36 -3.16 -9.18
N GLN A 39 11.65 -2.23 -9.79
CA GLN A 39 11.04 -1.12 -9.06
C GLN A 39 9.84 -1.70 -8.34
N GLN A 40 9.95 -1.77 -7.02
CA GLN A 40 8.86 -2.19 -6.15
C GLN A 40 7.62 -1.34 -6.44
N HIS A 41 6.50 -1.99 -6.76
CA HIS A 41 5.22 -1.34 -7.02
C HIS A 41 4.09 -2.08 -6.30
N ASP A 42 2.91 -1.47 -6.22
CA ASP A 42 1.73 -2.04 -5.57
C ASP A 42 2.00 -2.47 -4.11
N CYS A 43 2.50 -1.52 -3.31
CA CYS A 43 2.91 -1.77 -1.93
C CYS A 43 1.74 -1.74 -0.95
N LEU A 44 1.67 -2.75 -0.07
CA LEU A 44 0.80 -2.78 1.11
C LEU A 44 1.60 -2.48 2.36
N TYR A 45 1.08 -1.61 3.23
CA TYR A 45 1.77 -1.18 4.45
C TYR A 45 1.06 -1.78 5.66
N PHE A 46 1.78 -2.55 6.47
CA PHE A 46 1.25 -3.15 7.68
C PHE A 46 2.01 -2.68 8.91
N ASP A 47 1.26 -2.28 9.93
CA ASP A 47 1.78 -2.01 11.25
C ASP A 47 1.83 -3.32 12.05
N LEU A 48 3.04 -3.76 12.39
CA LEU A 48 3.27 -5.00 13.15
C LEU A 48 3.40 -4.77 14.66
N SER A 49 3.23 -3.54 15.12
CA SER A 49 3.55 -3.16 16.50
C SER A 49 2.53 -3.73 17.48
N GLU A 50 3.01 -4.55 18.42
CA GLU A 50 2.20 -5.02 19.56
C GLU A 50 2.23 -4.02 20.74
N ASP A 51 3.23 -3.13 20.80
CA ASP A 51 3.41 -2.15 21.87
C ASP A 51 3.62 -0.73 21.33
N GLN A 52 3.12 0.28 22.07
CA GLN A 52 3.09 1.70 21.66
C GLN A 52 4.48 2.35 21.49
N SER A 53 5.57 1.67 21.81
CA SER A 53 6.92 2.25 21.86
C SER A 53 7.68 2.23 20.53
N SER A 54 7.28 1.41 19.56
CA SER A 54 7.94 1.34 18.25
C SER A 54 6.91 1.01 17.18
N HIS A 55 6.52 2.02 16.40
CA HIS A 55 5.66 1.83 15.23
C HIS A 55 6.53 1.39 14.05
N GLU A 56 6.56 0.10 13.76
CA GLU A 56 7.25 -0.42 12.58
C GLU A 56 6.21 -0.75 11.50
N ILE A 57 6.21 0.07 10.44
CA ILE A 57 5.38 -0.13 9.26
C ILE A 57 6.22 -0.87 8.22
N ILE A 58 5.86 -2.11 7.93
CA ILE A 58 6.56 -2.92 6.94
C ILE A 58 5.82 -2.83 5.60
N PRO A 59 6.51 -2.40 4.51
CA PRO A 59 5.96 -2.43 3.17
C PRO A 59 6.11 -3.83 2.53
N TYR A 60 5.03 -4.33 1.95
CA TYR A 60 4.98 -5.54 1.15
C TYR A 60 4.67 -5.15 -0.29
N CYS A 61 5.72 -5.08 -1.10
CA CYS A 61 5.64 -4.63 -2.48
C CYS A 61 5.85 -5.78 -3.44
N ILE A 62 5.25 -5.67 -4.63
CA ILE A 62 5.53 -6.56 -5.74
C ILE A 62 6.83 -6.11 -6.39
N SER A 63 7.80 -7.03 -6.48
CA SER A 63 9.09 -6.80 -7.13
C SER A 63 9.16 -7.33 -8.57
N GLU A 64 8.13 -8.05 -9.01
CA GLU A 64 8.07 -8.65 -10.35
C GLU A 64 7.10 -7.89 -11.26
N SER A 65 7.48 -7.70 -12.53
CA SER A 65 6.61 -7.05 -13.51
C SER A 65 5.26 -7.78 -13.66
N THR A 66 4.16 -7.03 -13.51
CA THR A 66 2.79 -7.54 -13.67
C THR A 66 2.49 -8.09 -15.06
N SER A 67 3.29 -7.75 -16.08
CA SER A 67 3.16 -8.30 -17.45
C SER A 67 3.36 -9.82 -17.51
N LYS A 68 3.99 -10.42 -16.49
CA LYS A 68 4.13 -11.88 -16.37
C LYS A 68 2.82 -12.59 -16.01
N TRP A 69 1.86 -11.86 -15.44
CA TRP A 69 0.64 -12.43 -14.90
C TRP A 69 -0.53 -12.11 -15.82
N PRO A 70 -1.29 -13.11 -16.32
CA PRO A 70 -2.46 -12.84 -17.14
C PRO A 70 -3.53 -12.20 -16.24
N ILE A 71 -3.64 -10.88 -16.29
CA ILE A 71 -4.70 -10.14 -15.58
C ILE A 71 -6.02 -10.55 -16.24
N VAL A 72 -6.76 -11.43 -15.57
CA VAL A 72 -8.15 -11.69 -15.91
C VAL A 72 -8.93 -10.48 -15.44
N THR A 73 -8.97 -9.43 -16.28
CA THR A 73 -9.94 -8.36 -16.15
C THR A 73 -11.30 -8.99 -16.41
N ALA A 74 -11.88 -9.57 -15.35
CA ALA A 74 -13.19 -10.16 -15.41
C ALA A 74 -14.13 -9.10 -16.00
N SER A 75 -14.91 -9.46 -17.01
CA SER A 75 -15.77 -8.56 -17.80
C SER A 75 -16.91 -7.91 -16.99
N PHE A 76 -16.79 -7.85 -15.66
CA PHE A 76 -17.82 -7.53 -14.70
C PHE A 76 -17.58 -6.21 -13.95
N HIS A 77 -16.45 -5.53 -14.16
CA HIS A 77 -16.17 -4.26 -13.49
C HIS A 77 -16.65 -3.09 -14.35
N ALA A 78 -17.29 -2.10 -13.72
CA ALA A 78 -17.69 -0.90 -14.42
C ALA A 78 -16.48 0.02 -14.63
N LEU A 79 -16.20 0.38 -15.87
CA LEU A 79 -15.13 1.31 -16.21
C LEU A 79 -15.71 2.72 -16.34
N PHE A 80 -15.01 3.69 -15.75
CA PHE A 80 -15.35 5.10 -15.89
C PHE A 80 -14.10 5.90 -16.20
N THR A 81 -14.23 6.88 -17.07
CA THR A 81 -13.20 7.92 -17.21
C THR A 81 -13.35 8.97 -16.11
N PHE A 82 -12.28 9.68 -15.78
CA PHE A 82 -12.33 10.83 -14.85
C PHE A 82 -13.35 11.88 -15.32
N ALA A 83 -13.47 12.10 -16.63
CA ALA A 83 -14.50 12.98 -17.20
C ALA A 83 -15.94 12.47 -16.97
N GLU A 84 -16.17 11.15 -16.96
CA GLU A 84 -17.48 10.59 -16.65
C GLU A 84 -17.81 10.64 -15.16
N LEU A 85 -16.83 10.38 -14.30
CA LEU A 85 -16.98 10.48 -12.84
C LEU A 85 -17.34 11.91 -12.42
N SER A 86 -16.63 12.91 -12.95
CA SER A 86 -16.88 14.32 -12.63
C SER A 86 -18.25 14.79 -13.11
N ARG A 87 -18.69 14.39 -14.32
CA ARG A 87 -20.05 14.66 -14.82
C ARG A 87 -21.15 14.06 -13.94
N ARG A 88 -20.83 13.01 -13.19
CA ARG A 88 -21.74 12.36 -12.23
C ARG A 88 -21.62 12.92 -10.82
N ASN A 89 -20.82 13.97 -10.61
CA ASN A 89 -20.52 14.56 -9.30
C ASN A 89 -19.95 13.56 -8.28
N ILE A 90 -19.13 12.60 -8.76
CA ILE A 90 -18.43 11.67 -7.88
C ILE A 90 -17.21 12.36 -7.28
N THR A 91 -16.99 12.23 -5.98
CA THR A 91 -15.83 12.79 -5.26
C THR A 91 -14.67 11.78 -5.18
N SER A 92 -13.46 12.27 -4.96
CA SER A 92 -12.27 11.45 -4.66
C SER A 92 -12.47 10.55 -3.44
N GLU A 93 -13.15 11.04 -2.40
CA GLU A 93 -13.50 10.26 -1.22
C GLU A 93 -14.40 9.06 -1.56
N GLN A 94 -15.29 9.19 -2.55
CA GLN A 94 -16.11 8.07 -3.01
C GLN A 94 -15.29 7.01 -3.74
N LEU A 95 -14.31 7.42 -4.57
CA LEU A 95 -13.37 6.47 -5.20
C LEU A 95 -12.61 5.68 -4.14
N HIS A 96 -12.09 6.36 -3.12
CA HIS A 96 -11.40 5.73 -2.01
C HIS A 96 -12.30 4.70 -1.29
N LYS A 97 -13.58 5.03 -1.07
CA LYS A 97 -14.60 4.10 -0.52
C LYS A 97 -14.91 2.91 -1.44
N TRP A 98 -14.62 3.02 -2.72
CA TRP A 98 -14.76 1.95 -3.71
C TRP A 98 -13.46 1.17 -3.93
N SER A 99 -12.58 1.17 -2.93
CA SER A 99 -11.28 0.47 -2.97
C SER A 99 -10.35 0.95 -4.08
N ALA A 100 -10.50 2.20 -4.54
CA ALA A 100 -9.50 2.83 -5.39
C ALA A 100 -8.16 2.94 -4.63
N THR A 101 -7.07 2.82 -5.37
CA THR A 101 -5.73 3.08 -4.81
C THR A 101 -5.62 4.55 -4.40
N ILE A 102 -4.69 4.84 -3.49
CA ILE A 102 -4.48 6.21 -3.02
C ILE A 102 -4.06 7.10 -4.19
N ASP A 103 -3.12 6.63 -5.01
CA ASP A 103 -2.60 7.37 -6.16
C ASP A 103 -3.73 7.76 -7.14
N ILE A 104 -4.65 6.83 -7.46
CA ILE A 104 -5.82 7.11 -8.33
C ILE A 104 -6.75 8.14 -7.69
N SER A 105 -6.99 8.02 -6.37
CA SER A 105 -7.88 8.93 -5.65
C SER A 105 -7.32 10.36 -5.63
N GLU A 106 -6.00 10.49 -5.45
CA GLU A 106 -5.27 11.75 -5.48
C GLU A 106 -5.22 12.36 -6.89
N HIS A 107 -4.90 11.57 -7.91
CA HIS A 107 -4.95 12.01 -9.31
C HIS A 107 -6.34 12.50 -9.72
N TYR A 108 -7.40 11.81 -9.30
CA TYR A 108 -8.75 12.27 -9.56
C TYR A 108 -9.08 13.58 -8.84
N GLN A 109 -8.59 13.77 -7.60
CA GLN A 109 -8.73 15.05 -6.91
C GLN A 109 -8.01 16.19 -7.65
N ILE A 110 -6.78 15.95 -8.12
CA ILE A 110 -6.02 16.90 -8.94
C ILE A 110 -6.81 17.28 -10.21
N TYR A 111 -7.43 16.30 -10.87
CA TYR A 111 -8.29 16.54 -12.03
C TYR A 111 -9.49 17.44 -11.70
N LEU A 112 -10.19 17.19 -10.59
CA LEU A 112 -11.32 18.02 -10.13
C LEU A 112 -10.87 19.46 -9.83
N ASP A 113 -9.71 19.63 -9.19
CA ASP A 113 -9.16 20.94 -8.86
C ASP A 113 -8.82 21.72 -10.14
N GLN A 114 -8.22 21.07 -11.14
CA GLN A 114 -7.94 21.70 -12.44
C GLN A 114 -9.19 22.09 -13.22
N LEU A 115 -10.26 21.29 -13.15
CA LEU A 115 -11.56 21.66 -13.72
C LEU A 115 -12.10 22.95 -13.09
N SER A 116 -11.94 23.10 -11.77
CA SER A 116 -12.42 24.28 -11.03
C SER A 116 -11.68 25.57 -11.44
N ILE A 117 -10.41 25.46 -11.82
CA ILE A 117 -9.55 26.57 -12.24
C ILE A 117 -9.74 26.90 -13.75
N GLY A 118 -10.47 26.07 -14.49
CA GLY A 118 -10.68 26.23 -15.94
C GLY A 118 -9.47 25.83 -16.79
N SER A 119 -8.44 25.25 -16.18
CA SER A 119 -7.33 24.62 -16.90
C SER A 119 -7.76 23.22 -17.35
N VAL A 120 -8.46 23.14 -18.48
CA VAL A 120 -8.86 21.85 -19.06
C VAL A 120 -7.63 21.19 -19.71
N GLN A 121 -6.79 20.52 -18.92
CA GLN A 121 -5.90 19.51 -19.50
C GLN A 121 -6.76 18.30 -19.88
N SER A 122 -7.08 18.18 -21.17
CA SER A 122 -7.98 17.14 -21.69
C SER A 122 -7.46 15.72 -21.56
N GLU A 123 -6.19 15.53 -21.16
CA GLU A 123 -5.57 14.21 -21.07
C GLU A 123 -5.94 13.48 -19.79
N MET A 124 -5.90 14.12 -18.61
CA MET A 124 -6.31 13.46 -17.35
C MET A 124 -7.78 13.05 -17.36
N GLY A 125 -8.63 13.78 -18.09
CA GLY A 125 -10.03 13.39 -18.25
C GLY A 125 -10.23 12.03 -18.93
N LYS A 126 -9.22 11.50 -19.64
CA LYS A 126 -9.24 10.19 -20.30
C LYS A 126 -8.75 9.06 -19.41
N GLU A 127 -8.19 9.37 -18.24
CA GLU A 127 -7.73 8.37 -17.29
C GLU A 127 -8.89 7.47 -16.86
N ILE A 128 -8.62 6.17 -16.79
CA ILE A 128 -9.61 5.12 -16.57
C ILE A 128 -9.57 4.69 -15.11
N PHE A 129 -10.72 4.77 -14.46
CA PHE A 129 -10.98 4.19 -13.16
C PHE A 129 -11.77 2.88 -13.30
N TYR A 130 -11.31 1.85 -12.60
CA TYR A 130 -11.98 0.56 -12.50
C TYR A 130 -12.79 0.51 -11.21
N ASN A 131 -14.13 0.50 -11.31
CA ASN A 131 -15.00 0.33 -10.17
C ASN A 131 -15.08 -1.16 -9.80
N CYS A 132 -14.23 -1.56 -8.85
CA CYS A 132 -14.13 -2.93 -8.37
C CYS A 132 -15.40 -3.32 -7.61
N THR A 133 -15.92 -4.52 -7.85
CA THR A 133 -17.01 -5.09 -7.05
C THR A 133 -16.44 -6.22 -6.18
N SER A 134 -16.77 -6.25 -4.88
CA SER A 134 -16.50 -7.37 -3.97
C SER A 134 -15.03 -7.84 -3.84
N LEU A 135 -14.36 -7.51 -2.73
CA LEU A 135 -13.02 -7.99 -2.29
C LEU A 135 -11.86 -7.86 -3.29
N ALA A 136 -12.10 -7.44 -4.52
CA ALA A 136 -11.09 -7.12 -5.52
C ALA A 136 -10.59 -5.68 -5.32
N PHE A 137 -9.29 -5.47 -5.52
CA PHE A 137 -8.62 -4.18 -5.34
C PHE A 137 -7.40 -4.05 -6.26
N GLY A 138 -6.80 -2.87 -6.29
CA GLY A 138 -5.71 -2.52 -7.22
C GLY A 138 -6.15 -1.61 -8.36
N PRO A 139 -5.20 -1.03 -9.10
CA PRO A 139 -5.48 -0.06 -10.16
C PRO A 139 -6.41 -0.60 -11.27
N GLN A 140 -6.43 -1.91 -11.48
CA GLN A 140 -7.28 -2.60 -12.45
C GLN A 140 -8.18 -3.66 -11.78
N CYS A 141 -8.35 -3.60 -10.46
CA CYS A 141 -9.00 -4.63 -9.66
C CYS A 141 -8.39 -6.04 -9.84
N GLN A 142 -7.07 -6.10 -10.03
CA GLN A 142 -6.36 -7.34 -10.34
C GLN A 142 -6.03 -8.19 -9.12
N TYR A 143 -6.12 -7.64 -7.92
CA TYR A 143 -5.82 -8.33 -6.67
C TYR A 143 -7.09 -8.78 -5.99
N GLN A 144 -7.07 -9.98 -5.41
CA GLN A 144 -8.13 -10.51 -4.56
C GLN A 144 -7.48 -11.30 -3.44
N LEU A 145 -8.00 -11.14 -2.21
CA LEU A 145 -7.59 -11.96 -1.09
C LEU A 145 -8.41 -13.25 -1.06
N GLU A 146 -7.73 -14.40 -1.10
CA GLU A 146 -8.35 -15.70 -0.80
C GLU A 146 -8.51 -15.84 0.72
N LEU A 147 -9.54 -15.20 1.28
CA LEU A 147 -9.85 -15.33 2.71
C LEU A 147 -10.61 -16.65 2.96
N TYR A 148 -9.90 -17.67 3.42
CA TYR A 148 -10.45 -19.00 3.72
C TYR A 148 -11.32 -19.07 5.00
N ASN A 149 -11.45 -17.98 5.76
CA ASN A 149 -12.39 -17.84 6.88
C ASN A 149 -12.86 -16.38 6.98
N SER A 150 -14.17 -16.18 6.91
CA SER A 150 -14.82 -14.91 6.57
C SER A 150 -14.93 -13.85 7.68
N ASP A 151 -14.28 -14.05 8.83
CA ASP A 151 -14.53 -13.22 10.01
C ASP A 151 -13.32 -12.36 10.44
N LEU A 152 -12.15 -12.52 9.81
CA LEU A 152 -10.96 -11.73 10.12
C LEU A 152 -10.81 -10.57 9.14
N THR A 153 -10.48 -9.38 9.65
CA THR A 153 -9.98 -8.28 8.83
C THR A 153 -8.64 -8.67 8.17
N LEU A 154 -8.26 -8.03 7.07
CA LEU A 154 -6.96 -8.27 6.43
C LEU A 154 -5.80 -8.16 7.43
N ASN A 155 -5.83 -7.13 8.28
CA ASN A 155 -4.81 -6.91 9.30
C ASN A 155 -4.79 -8.05 10.33
N GLU A 156 -5.94 -8.56 10.74
CA GLU A 156 -6.02 -9.71 11.65
C GLU A 156 -5.58 -11.00 10.98
N PHE A 157 -5.91 -11.21 9.70
CA PHE A 157 -5.43 -12.35 8.93
C PHE A 157 -3.90 -12.33 8.84
N ILE A 158 -3.32 -11.21 8.42
CA ILE A 158 -1.87 -11.02 8.34
C ILE A 158 -1.25 -11.21 9.71
N ARG A 159 -1.75 -10.53 10.75
CA ARG A 159 -1.26 -10.71 12.12
C ARG A 159 -1.36 -12.17 12.57
N SER A 160 -2.44 -12.87 12.24
CA SER A 160 -2.61 -14.29 12.59
C SER A 160 -1.61 -15.16 11.83
N HIS A 161 -1.33 -14.86 10.57
CA HIS A 161 -0.31 -15.52 9.77
C HIS A 161 1.07 -15.30 10.39
N TYR A 162 1.45 -14.06 10.68
CA TYR A 162 2.74 -13.75 11.33
C TYR A 162 2.85 -14.34 12.74
N ARG A 163 1.78 -14.35 13.54
CA ARG A 163 1.79 -15.01 14.87
C ARG A 163 1.87 -16.54 14.77
N GLN A 164 1.21 -17.14 13.78
CA GLN A 164 1.23 -18.59 13.54
C GLN A 164 2.59 -19.06 13.01
N TYR A 165 3.24 -18.25 12.20
CA TYR A 165 4.51 -18.57 11.54
C TYR A 165 5.71 -17.78 12.11
N GLY A 166 5.58 -17.14 13.28
CA GLY A 166 6.59 -16.28 13.93
C GLY A 166 7.90 -16.96 14.36
N ASN A 167 8.20 -18.13 13.79
CA ASN A 167 9.49 -18.81 13.86
C ASN A 167 10.06 -19.15 12.47
N VAL A 168 9.47 -18.66 11.37
CA VAL A 168 10.16 -18.71 10.09
C VAL A 168 11.25 -17.64 10.19
N PRO A 169 12.55 -18.01 10.18
CA PRO A 169 13.60 -17.01 10.08
C PRO A 169 13.32 -16.28 8.78
N GLU A 170 12.98 -15.00 8.85
CA GLU A 170 12.91 -14.19 7.64
C GLU A 170 14.23 -14.40 6.88
N PRO A 171 14.21 -14.59 5.56
CA PRO A 171 15.45 -14.54 4.80
C PRO A 171 16.03 -13.15 5.04
N LEU A 172 17.04 -13.08 5.89
CA LEU A 172 17.71 -11.83 6.29
C LEU A 172 17.92 -10.98 5.04
N THR A 173 17.29 -9.80 4.98
CA THR A 173 17.53 -8.84 3.91
C THR A 173 18.86 -8.17 4.18
N CYS A 174 19.93 -8.80 3.71
CA CYS A 174 21.28 -8.32 3.95
C CYS A 174 21.60 -7.15 3.03
N TYR A 175 22.21 -6.10 3.56
CA TYR A 175 22.86 -5.11 2.72
C TYR A 175 24.04 -5.76 2.00
N THR A 176 23.92 -5.96 0.69
CA THR A 176 24.92 -6.70 -0.12
C THR A 176 25.96 -5.80 -0.79
N HIS A 177 25.75 -4.48 -0.79
CA HIS A 177 26.62 -3.53 -1.47
C HIS A 177 27.86 -3.13 -0.66
N LEU A 178 27.92 -3.50 0.63
CA LEU A 178 29.09 -3.32 1.50
C LEU A 178 29.54 -4.69 2.01
N GLN A 179 30.78 -5.05 1.74
CA GLN A 179 31.36 -6.29 2.26
C GLN A 179 31.73 -6.13 3.72
N CYS A 180 30.79 -6.43 4.60
CA CYS A 180 30.98 -6.39 6.05
C CYS A 180 31.25 -7.79 6.62
N ASN A 181 32.38 -7.96 7.31
CA ASN A 181 32.65 -9.19 8.05
C ASN A 181 32.21 -9.02 9.50
N ARG A 182 31.13 -9.68 9.93
CA ARG A 182 30.67 -9.67 11.34
C ARG A 182 31.24 -10.81 12.20
N GLY A 183 32.24 -11.54 11.69
CA GLY A 183 32.89 -12.64 12.39
C GLY A 183 32.27 -14.01 12.08
N SER A 184 32.25 -14.90 13.07
CA SER A 184 32.04 -16.35 12.86
C SER A 184 30.59 -16.77 12.58
N ILE A 185 29.63 -15.87 12.69
CA ILE A 185 28.21 -16.13 12.43
C ILE A 185 27.76 -15.14 11.35
N PRO A 186 27.16 -15.60 10.23
CA PRO A 186 26.62 -14.71 9.21
C PRO A 186 25.36 -14.04 9.76
N ILE A 187 25.55 -12.95 10.49
CA ILE A 187 24.51 -11.98 10.82
C ILE A 187 24.62 -10.91 9.73
N CYS A 188 23.52 -10.63 9.06
CA CYS A 188 23.52 -9.65 7.99
C CYS A 188 23.71 -8.24 8.54
N LEU A 189 24.39 -7.39 7.77
CA LEU A 189 24.47 -5.96 8.04
C LEU A 189 23.17 -5.32 7.55
N ASP A 190 22.48 -4.60 8.43
CA ASP A 190 21.33 -3.78 8.09
C ASP A 190 21.79 -2.44 7.48
N TRP A 191 21.00 -1.84 6.59
CA TRP A 191 21.37 -0.57 5.96
C TRP A 191 21.40 0.60 6.95
N SER A 192 20.66 0.51 8.06
CA SER A 192 20.64 1.52 9.12
C SER A 192 21.89 1.47 10.02
N GLU A 193 22.67 0.40 9.95
CA GLU A 193 23.95 0.23 10.67
C GLU A 193 25.15 0.77 9.87
N ILE A 194 24.92 1.55 8.81
CA ILE A 194 25.99 2.18 8.02
C ILE A 194 26.06 3.66 8.38
N CYS A 195 27.21 4.12 8.84
CA CYS A 195 27.45 5.50 9.27
C CYS A 195 26.55 5.96 10.42
N ASP A 196 26.26 5.06 11.34
CA ASP A 196 25.44 5.34 12.53
C ASP A 196 26.32 5.75 13.75
N GLY A 197 27.64 5.74 13.59
CA GLY A 197 28.61 6.05 14.63
C GLY A 197 29.02 4.85 15.49
N LYS A 198 28.56 3.63 15.17
CA LYS A 198 28.87 2.39 15.86
C LYS A 198 29.56 1.42 14.90
N VAL A 199 30.65 0.83 15.36
CA VAL A 199 31.38 -0.17 14.58
C VAL A 199 30.73 -1.54 14.73
N ASP A 200 30.01 -1.96 13.69
CA ASP A 200 29.29 -3.22 13.53
C ASP A 200 30.05 -4.24 12.67
N CYS A 201 30.93 -3.80 11.77
CA CYS A 201 31.85 -4.68 11.03
C CYS A 201 33.17 -4.87 11.78
N THR A 202 33.75 -6.08 11.71
CA THR A 202 35.04 -6.38 12.37
C THR A 202 36.21 -5.54 11.86
N ASP A 203 36.13 -5.07 10.62
CA ASP A 203 37.09 -4.17 9.99
C ASP A 203 36.65 -2.69 10.03
N GLY A 204 35.48 -2.41 10.63
CA GLY A 204 34.88 -1.08 10.75
C GLY A 204 34.61 -0.39 9.42
N VAL A 205 34.31 -1.15 8.37
CA VAL A 205 34.08 -0.62 7.02
C VAL A 205 32.75 0.12 6.88
N ASP A 206 31.76 -0.25 7.69
CA ASP A 206 30.47 0.42 7.90
C ASP A 206 30.58 1.88 8.32
N GLU A 207 31.66 2.23 9.04
CA GLU A 207 31.89 3.58 9.55
C GLU A 207 32.97 4.36 8.75
N LYS A 208 33.35 3.86 7.58
CA LYS A 208 34.33 4.51 6.69
C LYS A 208 33.62 5.27 5.58
N ASP A 209 34.25 6.37 5.17
CA ASP A 209 33.80 7.20 4.04
C ASP A 209 32.37 7.74 4.20
N CYS A 210 31.92 7.87 5.46
CA CYS A 210 30.68 8.54 5.81
C CYS A 210 30.75 10.00 5.40
N TRP A 211 29.82 10.43 4.54
CA TRP A 211 29.70 11.84 4.22
C TRP A 211 29.31 12.61 5.48
N PRO A 212 30.00 13.72 5.80
CA PRO A 212 29.51 14.61 6.83
C PRO A 212 28.14 15.10 6.38
N LEU A 213 27.12 14.75 7.16
CA LEU A 213 25.76 15.25 6.98
C LEU A 213 25.85 16.77 6.90
N ILE A 214 25.58 17.32 5.70
CA ILE A 214 25.40 18.77 5.48
C ILE A 214 24.04 19.17 6.03
#